data_AF-A0AAN6UH84-F1
#
_entry.id   AF-A0AAN6UH84-F1
#
_cell.length_a   1.000
_cell.length_b   1.000
_cell.length_c   1.000
_cell.angle_alpha   90.00
_cell.angle_beta   90.00
_cell.angle_gamma   90.00
#
_symmetry.space_group_name_H-M   'P 1'
#
loop_
_entity.id
_entity.type
_entity.pdbx_description
1 polymer ?
#
loop_
_entity_poly.entity_id
_entity_poly.type
_entity_poly.pdbx_seq_one_letter_code
_entity_poly.pdbx_strand_id
1 'polypeptide(L)'
;MPHSAQSPTGPEPKSPERIPPLTNVAPSIFVPLRDDILSVELPRDRVERLKQILKSIDYQREGVKENLLYMFEREKRRMVLCAAETEQAAGVPKIRPGLPPDEVDSVIRNMEAPAEPGVDYRWHIPPATRPAIPPIAPDASLRDRTVLELLTMIEAALENLAQYEVHMAGIKKKYLDCLEREMTVIEEAGKRPEERSGGRVFF
;
A
#
# COMPACT_ATOMS: atom_id res chain seq x y z
N MET A 1 -9.09 67.53 -0.53
CA MET A 1 -8.70 66.38 -1.35
C MET A 1 -9.26 65.14 -0.69
N PRO A 2 -10.28 64.46 -1.24
CA PRO A 2 -10.87 63.28 -0.60
C PRO A 2 -9.99 62.04 -0.86
N HIS A 3 -9.82 61.21 0.16
CA HIS A 3 -9.07 59.96 0.10
C HIS A 3 -9.85 58.91 -0.72
N SER A 4 -9.21 58.33 -1.73
CA SER A 4 -9.74 57.20 -2.50
C SER A 4 -9.84 55.97 -1.61
N ALA A 5 -11.04 55.39 -1.53
CA ALA A 5 -11.30 54.13 -0.86
C ALA A 5 -10.55 52.99 -1.56
N GLN A 6 -9.67 52.30 -0.83
CA GLN A 6 -9.08 51.04 -1.28
C GLN A 6 -10.13 49.95 -1.21
N SER A 7 -10.42 49.33 -2.35
CA SER A 7 -11.22 48.10 -2.43
C SER A 7 -10.42 46.93 -1.84
N PRO A 8 -11.06 45.97 -1.13
CA PRO A 8 -10.36 44.82 -0.58
C PRO A 8 -9.82 43.93 -1.69
N THR A 9 -8.53 43.61 -1.60
CA THR A 9 -7.84 42.62 -2.43
C THR A 9 -8.55 41.26 -2.31
N GLY A 10 -9.08 40.76 -3.43
CA GLY A 10 -9.60 39.40 -3.51
C GLY A 10 -8.50 38.36 -3.22
N PRO A 11 -8.86 37.12 -2.83
CA PRO A 11 -7.87 36.09 -2.52
C PRO A 11 -7.03 35.79 -3.76
N GLU A 12 -5.72 36.00 -3.66
CA GLU A 12 -4.77 35.61 -4.69
C GLU A 12 -4.91 34.11 -4.98
N PRO A 13 -4.78 33.68 -6.25
CA PRO A 13 -4.76 32.27 -6.59
C PRO A 13 -3.54 31.63 -5.90
N LYS A 14 -3.81 30.73 -4.95
CA LYS A 14 -2.77 29.93 -4.30
C LYS A 14 -1.97 29.23 -5.41
N SER A 15 -0.66 29.47 -5.44
CA SER A 15 0.23 28.70 -6.30
C SER A 15 0.01 27.20 -6.04
N PRO A 16 0.04 26.35 -7.07
CA PRO A 16 -0.17 24.92 -6.88
C PRO A 16 0.87 24.40 -5.88
N GLU A 17 0.39 23.74 -4.84
CA GLU A 17 1.24 23.17 -3.80
C GLU A 17 2.16 22.12 -4.44
N ARG A 18 3.45 22.44 -4.54
CA ARG A 18 4.43 21.55 -5.19
C ARG A 18 4.80 20.41 -4.26
N ILE A 19 4.05 19.32 -4.33
CA ILE A 19 4.31 18.10 -3.55
C ILE A 19 5.63 17.48 -4.03
N PRO A 20 6.65 17.31 -3.17
CA PRO A 20 7.89 16.62 -3.54
C PRO A 20 7.64 15.12 -3.79
N PRO A 21 8.41 14.50 -4.70
CA PRO A 21 8.25 13.09 -5.04
C PRO A 21 8.54 12.17 -3.87
N LEU A 22 7.81 11.06 -3.82
CA LEU A 22 8.05 9.98 -2.87
C LEU A 22 9.33 9.22 -3.26
N THR A 23 10.40 9.40 -2.48
CA THR A 23 11.67 8.68 -2.67
C THR A 23 11.84 7.50 -1.73
N ASN A 24 11.22 7.55 -0.55
CA ASN A 24 11.36 6.52 0.49
C ASN A 24 10.09 6.47 1.35
N VAL A 25 9.63 5.25 1.67
CA VAL A 25 8.48 4.99 2.55
C VAL A 25 8.88 4.79 4.02
N ALA A 26 10.17 4.77 4.34
CA ALA A 26 10.67 4.60 5.71
C ALA A 26 10.05 5.55 6.75
N PRO A 27 9.71 6.81 6.43
CA PRO A 27 9.03 7.69 7.40
C PRO A 27 7.67 7.17 7.89
N SER A 28 7.05 6.19 7.21
CA SER A 28 5.78 5.60 7.63
C SER A 28 5.84 4.88 8.99
N ILE A 29 7.03 4.51 9.46
CA ILE A 29 7.23 3.86 10.76
C ILE A 29 6.89 4.75 11.96
N PHE A 30 6.87 6.07 11.77
CA PHE A 30 6.63 7.02 12.84
C PHE A 30 5.13 7.19 13.09
N VAL A 31 4.60 6.41 14.02
CA VAL A 31 3.20 6.51 14.47
C VAL A 31 3.13 7.49 15.65
N PRO A 32 2.35 8.59 15.53
CA PRO A 32 2.15 9.52 16.64
C PRO A 32 1.50 8.84 17.83
N LEU A 33 2.03 9.07 19.02
CA LEU A 33 1.48 8.51 20.25
C LEU A 33 0.13 9.18 20.57
N ARG A 34 -0.87 8.37 20.88
CA ARG A 34 -2.19 8.85 21.34
C ARG A 34 -2.27 8.99 22.86
N ASP A 35 -1.52 8.16 23.57
CA ASP A 35 -1.52 8.09 25.03
C ASP A 35 -0.29 8.81 25.60
N ASP A 36 -0.45 9.43 26.76
CA ASP A 36 0.66 10.05 27.49
C ASP A 36 1.54 8.97 28.13
N ILE A 37 2.80 8.92 27.70
CA ILE A 37 3.81 7.96 28.16
C ILE A 37 4.06 8.09 29.66
N LEU A 38 3.86 9.28 30.23
CA LEU A 38 4.09 9.54 31.65
C LEU A 38 3.01 8.95 32.56
N SER A 39 1.85 8.59 31.99
CA SER A 39 0.70 8.04 32.71
C SER A 39 0.60 6.51 32.67
N VAL A 40 1.54 5.84 31.99
CA VAL A 40 1.47 4.38 31.77
C VAL A 40 1.89 3.64 33.04
N GLU A 41 0.98 2.82 33.57
CA GLU A 41 1.30 1.90 34.66
C GLU A 41 2.33 0.85 34.20
N LEU A 42 3.35 0.62 35.04
CA LEU A 42 4.37 -0.39 34.79
C LEU A 42 3.77 -1.79 34.96
N PRO A 43 4.01 -2.72 34.01
CA PRO A 43 3.50 -4.08 34.12
C PRO A 43 4.09 -4.78 35.34
N ARG A 44 3.23 -5.41 36.14
CA ARG A 44 3.60 -6.04 37.42
C ARG A 44 4.28 -7.38 37.17
N ASP A 45 3.77 -8.12 36.20
CA ASP A 45 4.23 -9.46 35.85
C ASP A 45 4.71 -9.58 34.40
N ARG A 46 5.46 -10.65 34.14
CA ARG A 46 5.96 -10.96 32.80
C ARG A 46 4.82 -11.20 31.80
N VAL A 47 3.71 -11.80 32.22
CA VAL A 47 2.52 -12.00 31.38
C VAL A 47 1.85 -10.67 31.03
N GLU A 48 1.70 -9.76 32.00
CA GLU A 48 1.16 -8.42 31.74
C GLU A 48 2.03 -7.65 30.75
N ARG A 49 3.36 -7.73 30.92
CA ARG A 49 4.32 -7.13 29.99
C ARG A 49 4.15 -7.67 28.56
N LEU A 50 4.02 -8.99 28.39
CA LEU A 50 3.81 -9.61 27.08
C LEU A 50 2.48 -9.19 26.44
N LYS A 51 1.40 -9.12 27.22
CA LYS A 51 0.10 -8.62 26.75
C LYS A 51 0.20 -7.15 26.30
N GLN A 52 0.91 -6.32 27.05
CA GLN A 52 1.11 -4.91 26.70
C GLN A 52 1.95 -4.75 25.42
N ILE A 53 2.99 -5.57 25.25
CA ILE A 53 3.79 -5.61 24.01
C ILE A 53 2.93 -6.04 22.81
N LEU A 54 2.09 -7.06 22.95
CA LEU A 54 1.18 -7.48 21.87
C LEU A 54 0.20 -6.36 21.49
N LYS A 55 -0.33 -5.64 22.48
CA LYS A 55 -1.20 -4.48 22.24
C LYS A 55 -0.45 -3.36 21.51
N SER A 56 0.79 -3.07 21.88
CA SER A 56 1.59 -2.03 21.21
C SER A 56 1.97 -2.43 19.78
N ILE A 57 2.24 -3.71 19.53
CA ILE A 57 2.48 -4.25 18.19
C ILE A 57 1.26 -4.04 17.29
N ASP A 58 0.05 -4.36 17.77
CA ASP A 58 -1.17 -4.18 16.98
C ASP A 58 -1.46 -2.69 16.71
N TYR A 59 -1.23 -1.83 17.69
CA TYR A 59 -1.35 -0.38 17.52
C TYR A 59 -0.36 0.18 16.48
N GLN A 60 0.92 -0.18 16.58
CA GLN A 60 1.94 0.24 15.62
C GLN A 60 1.67 -0.33 14.22
N ARG A 61 1.18 -1.57 14.13
CA ARG A 61 0.80 -2.18 12.85
C ARG A 61 -0.22 -1.33 12.10
N GLU A 62 -1.31 -0.95 12.75
CA GLU A 62 -2.35 -0.14 12.11
C GLU A 62 -1.86 1.28 11.79
N GLY A 63 -1.11 1.92 12.70
CA GLY A 63 -0.58 3.25 12.46
C GLY A 63 0.38 3.33 11.27
N VAL A 64 1.29 2.36 11.14
CA VAL A 64 2.22 2.31 9.98
C VAL A 64 1.46 2.04 8.68
N LYS A 65 0.42 1.20 8.71
CA LYS A 65 -0.43 0.92 7.55
C LYS A 65 -1.15 2.19 7.08
N GLU A 66 -1.76 2.93 8.01
CA GLU A 66 -2.39 4.22 7.73
C GLU A 66 -1.38 5.22 7.12
N ASN A 67 -0.18 5.31 7.71
CA ASN A 67 0.88 6.17 7.22
C ASN A 67 1.37 5.78 5.81
N LEU A 68 1.55 4.49 5.53
CA LEU A 68 1.93 4.00 4.20
C LEU A 68 0.89 4.43 3.16
N LEU A 69 -0.39 4.18 3.45
CA LEU A 69 -1.50 4.58 2.57
C LEU A 69 -1.48 6.08 2.32
N TYR A 70 -1.31 6.89 3.36
CA TYR A 70 -1.21 8.35 3.25
C TYR A 70 -0.07 8.78 2.31
N MET A 71 1.12 8.16 2.42
CA MET A 71 2.26 8.50 1.55
C MET A 71 1.97 8.18 0.08
N PHE A 72 1.38 7.02 -0.22
CA PHE A 72 1.02 6.64 -1.59
C PHE A 72 -0.13 7.47 -2.16
N GLU A 73 -1.12 7.84 -1.34
CA GLU A 73 -2.18 8.76 -1.76
C GLU A 73 -1.63 10.15 -2.11
N ARG A 74 -0.69 10.64 -1.30
CA ARG A 74 0.00 11.91 -1.56
C ARG A 74 0.80 11.84 -2.87
N GLU A 75 1.47 10.73 -3.12
CA GLU A 75 2.22 10.52 -4.37
C GLU A 75 1.30 10.43 -5.59
N LYS A 76 0.16 9.73 -5.47
CA LYS A 76 -0.90 9.73 -6.50
C LYS A 76 -1.35 11.16 -6.83
N ARG A 77 -1.63 11.98 -5.80
CA ARG A 77 -2.03 13.39 -6.00
C ARG A 77 -0.94 14.18 -6.73
N ARG A 78 0.33 14.00 -6.34
CA ARG A 78 1.47 14.62 -7.04
C ARG A 78 1.49 14.24 -8.52
N MET A 79 1.41 12.95 -8.84
CA MET A 79 1.43 12.46 -10.23
C MET A 79 0.30 13.06 -11.07
N VAL A 80 -0.92 13.10 -10.53
CA VAL A 80 -2.07 13.69 -11.21
C VAL A 80 -1.90 15.19 -11.44
N LEU A 81 -1.38 15.93 -10.44
CA LEU A 81 -1.11 17.36 -10.59
C LEU A 81 -0.03 17.62 -11.63
N CYS A 82 1.09 16.90 -11.59
CA CYS A 82 2.15 17.01 -12.59
C CYS A 82 1.64 16.68 -14.00
N ALA A 83 0.78 15.66 -14.15
CA ALA A 83 0.16 15.31 -15.42
C ALA A 83 -0.73 16.45 -15.95
N ALA A 84 -1.57 17.04 -15.09
CA ALA A 84 -2.44 18.15 -15.45
C ALA A 84 -1.64 19.41 -15.87
N GLU A 85 -0.59 19.75 -15.13
CA GLU A 85 0.32 20.85 -15.46
C GLU A 85 1.01 20.61 -16.82
N THR A 86 1.44 19.37 -17.06
CA THR A 86 2.10 19.01 -18.32
C THR A 86 1.13 19.00 -19.51
N GLU A 87 -0.11 18.52 -19.33
CA GLU A 87 -1.16 18.62 -20.35
C GLU A 87 -1.48 20.09 -20.67
N GLN A 88 -1.60 20.95 -19.65
CA GLN A 88 -1.86 22.37 -19.83
C GLN A 88 -0.71 23.08 -20.56
N ALA A 89 0.54 22.73 -20.26
CA ALA A 89 1.72 23.27 -20.93
C ALA A 89 1.89 22.76 -22.38
N ALA A 90 1.49 21.51 -22.66
CA ALA A 90 1.58 20.91 -23.99
C ALA A 90 0.49 21.38 -24.97
N GLY A 91 -0.59 21.99 -24.48
CA GLY A 91 -1.69 22.51 -25.29
C GLY A 91 -2.72 21.45 -25.68
N VAL A 92 -3.51 21.72 -26.73
CA VAL A 92 -4.59 20.81 -27.17
C VAL A 92 -4.01 19.43 -27.51
N PRO A 93 -4.52 18.34 -26.92
CA PRO A 93 -4.02 17.00 -27.22
C PRO A 93 -4.16 16.72 -28.72
N LYS A 94 -3.06 16.32 -29.37
CA LYS A 94 -3.11 15.82 -30.74
C LYS A 94 -4.01 14.59 -30.74
N ILE A 95 -5.22 14.74 -31.28
CA ILE A 95 -6.13 13.61 -31.52
C ILE A 95 -5.38 12.65 -32.42
N ARG A 96 -5.11 11.43 -31.95
CA ARG A 96 -4.56 10.39 -32.82
C ARG A 96 -5.56 10.22 -33.97
N PRO A 97 -5.12 10.28 -35.24
CA PRO A 97 -6.02 9.96 -36.34
C PRO A 97 -6.63 8.57 -36.08
N GLY A 98 -7.92 8.41 -36.42
CA GLY A 98 -8.55 7.08 -36.40
C GLY A 98 -7.77 6.10 -37.28
N LEU A 99 -8.06 4.80 -37.15
CA LEU A 99 -7.44 3.81 -38.03
C LEU A 99 -7.61 4.24 -39.49
N PRO A 100 -6.55 4.14 -40.31
CA PRO A 100 -6.67 4.38 -41.73
C PRO A 100 -7.72 3.42 -42.34
N PRO A 101 -8.46 3.83 -43.38
CA PRO A 101 -9.54 3.02 -43.96
C PRO A 101 -9.11 1.58 -44.29
N ASP A 102 -7.90 1.42 -44.82
CA ASP A 102 -7.33 0.12 -45.19
C ASP A 102 -7.15 -0.82 -43.98
N GLU A 103 -6.79 -0.27 -42.81
CA GLU A 103 -6.69 -1.06 -41.59
C GLU A 103 -8.08 -1.44 -41.06
N VAL A 104 -9.07 -0.55 -41.17
CA VAL A 104 -10.46 -0.86 -40.80
C VAL A 104 -10.99 -2.03 -41.62
N ASP A 105 -10.77 -2.02 -42.93
CA ASP A 105 -11.17 -3.10 -43.82
C ASP A 105 -10.46 -4.42 -43.47
N SER A 106 -9.18 -4.36 -43.09
CA SER A 106 -8.43 -5.54 -42.66
C SER A 106 -8.98 -6.14 -41.35
N VAL A 107 -9.38 -5.30 -40.39
CA VAL A 107 -9.99 -5.73 -39.13
C VAL A 107 -11.36 -6.34 -39.38
N ILE A 108 -12.20 -5.70 -40.20
CA ILE A 108 -13.53 -6.22 -40.56
C ILE A 108 -13.38 -7.58 -41.25
N ARG A 109 -12.49 -7.69 -42.25
CA ARG A 109 -12.22 -8.97 -42.92
C ARG A 109 -11.77 -10.05 -41.96
N ASN A 110 -10.92 -9.73 -40.99
CA ASN A 110 -10.47 -10.70 -39.98
C ASN A 110 -11.60 -11.10 -39.02
N MET A 111 -12.54 -10.20 -38.71
CA MET A 111 -13.72 -10.51 -37.90
C MET A 111 -14.75 -11.37 -38.64
N GLU A 112 -14.86 -11.20 -39.96
CA GLU A 112 -15.75 -11.99 -40.82
C GLU A 112 -15.15 -13.34 -41.24
N ALA A 113 -13.85 -13.56 -41.01
CA ALA A 113 -13.17 -14.79 -41.38
C ALA A 113 -13.73 -15.99 -40.58
N PRO A 114 -13.98 -17.13 -41.24
CA PRO A 114 -14.38 -18.34 -40.55
C PRO A 114 -13.27 -18.81 -39.61
N ALA A 115 -13.67 -19.40 -38.48
CA ALA A 115 -12.74 -20.03 -37.55
C ALA A 115 -11.87 -21.07 -38.28
N GLU A 116 -10.56 -21.02 -38.05
CA GLU A 116 -9.61 -21.94 -38.68
C GLU A 116 -9.87 -23.38 -38.18
N PRO A 117 -9.99 -24.36 -39.10
CA PRO A 117 -10.24 -25.74 -38.70
C PRO A 117 -9.12 -26.29 -37.83
N GLY A 118 -9.46 -26.78 -36.64
CA GLY A 118 -8.52 -27.42 -35.72
C GLY A 118 -7.78 -26.47 -34.77
N VAL A 119 -8.07 -25.16 -34.81
CA VAL A 119 -7.54 -24.19 -33.84
C VAL A 119 -8.49 -24.11 -32.65
N ASP A 120 -7.97 -24.38 -31.45
CA ASP A 120 -8.72 -24.18 -30.21
C ASP A 120 -8.61 -22.72 -29.77
N TYR A 121 -9.69 -21.95 -29.97
CA TYR A 121 -9.80 -20.56 -29.54
C TYR A 121 -10.08 -20.42 -28.03
N ARG A 122 -10.13 -21.52 -27.27
CA ARG A 122 -10.18 -21.48 -25.82
C ARG A 122 -8.87 -20.91 -25.32
N TRP A 123 -8.90 -19.61 -25.04
CA TRP A 123 -7.81 -18.91 -24.40
C TRP A 123 -7.62 -19.49 -22.99
N HIS A 124 -6.73 -20.46 -22.86
CA HIS A 124 -6.23 -20.91 -21.57
C HIS A 124 -5.37 -19.77 -21.04
N ILE A 125 -5.95 -18.90 -20.21
CA ILE A 125 -5.19 -17.94 -19.43
C ILE A 125 -4.23 -18.80 -18.58
N PRO A 126 -2.91 -18.80 -18.86
CA PRO A 126 -1.98 -19.45 -17.96
C PRO A 126 -2.14 -18.79 -16.61
N PRO A 127 -2.04 -19.51 -15.47
CA PRO A 127 -2.08 -18.87 -14.16
C PRO A 127 -1.09 -17.72 -14.19
N ALA A 128 -1.60 -16.49 -14.07
CA ALA A 128 -0.86 -15.30 -14.42
C ALA A 128 0.43 -15.23 -13.60
N THR A 129 1.57 -15.54 -14.22
CA THR A 129 2.84 -15.04 -13.74
C THR A 129 2.73 -13.53 -13.80
N ARG A 130 2.85 -12.88 -12.64
CA ARG A 130 2.73 -11.43 -12.43
C ARG A 130 3.30 -10.71 -13.67
N PRO A 131 2.46 -10.14 -14.55
CA PRO A 131 2.96 -9.57 -15.79
C PRO A 131 3.86 -8.40 -15.40
N ALA A 132 5.13 -8.48 -15.83
CA ALA A 132 6.02 -7.35 -15.68
C ALA A 132 5.37 -6.15 -16.38
N ILE A 133 5.22 -5.03 -15.68
CA ILE A 133 4.74 -3.79 -16.32
C ILE A 133 5.64 -3.54 -17.53
N PRO A 134 5.08 -3.48 -18.75
CA PRO A 134 5.89 -3.30 -19.94
C PRO A 134 6.64 -1.96 -19.84
N PRO A 135 7.91 -1.91 -20.30
CA PRO A 135 8.68 -0.67 -20.28
C PRO A 135 7.93 0.41 -21.05
N ILE A 136 7.91 1.62 -20.51
CA ILE A 136 7.24 2.77 -21.13
C ILE A 136 7.88 3.01 -22.50
N ALA A 137 7.10 2.85 -23.56
CA ALA A 137 7.57 3.15 -24.92
C ALA A 137 7.99 4.62 -25.01
N PRO A 138 9.08 4.94 -25.72
CA PRO A 138 9.55 6.32 -25.87
C PRO A 138 8.51 7.23 -26.54
N ASP A 139 7.54 6.66 -27.25
CA ASP A 139 6.50 7.39 -27.98
C ASP A 139 5.13 7.36 -27.26
N ALA A 140 5.08 6.79 -26.05
CA ALA A 140 3.85 6.69 -25.27
C ALA A 140 3.25 8.07 -25.01
N SER A 141 1.92 8.19 -25.09
CA SER A 141 1.25 9.45 -24.78
C SER A 141 1.47 9.82 -23.31
N LEU A 142 1.41 11.10 -22.99
CA LEU A 142 1.51 11.57 -21.60
C LEU A 142 0.51 10.83 -20.68
N ARG A 143 -0.70 10.58 -21.18
CA ARG A 143 -1.73 9.79 -20.48
C ARG A 143 -1.29 8.35 -20.26
N ASP A 144 -0.80 7.68 -21.29
CA ASP A 144 -0.31 6.31 -21.17
C ASP A 144 0.85 6.21 -20.17
N ARG A 145 1.79 7.17 -20.21
CA ARG A 145 2.93 7.23 -19.27
C ARG A 145 2.47 7.40 -17.83
N THR A 146 1.61 8.38 -17.59
CA THR A 146 1.09 8.66 -16.24
C THR A 146 0.27 7.51 -15.69
N VAL A 147 -0.50 6.81 -16.52
CA VAL A 147 -1.20 5.58 -16.12
C VAL A 147 -0.22 4.49 -15.72
N LEU A 148 0.84 4.25 -16.51
CA LEU A 148 1.87 3.26 -16.18
C LEU A 148 2.64 3.62 -14.90
N GLU A 149 2.96 4.90 -14.70
CA GLU A 149 3.57 5.40 -13.46
C GLU A 149 2.65 5.20 -12.25
N LEU A 150 1.34 5.42 -12.40
CA LEU A 150 0.36 5.15 -11.36
C LEU A 150 0.26 3.66 -11.04
N LEU A 151 0.28 2.79 -12.07
CA LEU A 151 0.25 1.34 -11.88
C LEU A 151 1.51 0.83 -11.17
N THR A 152 2.69 1.28 -11.58
CA THR A 152 3.96 0.91 -10.90
C THR A 152 3.96 1.36 -9.44
N MET A 153 3.43 2.56 -9.15
CA MET A 153 3.29 3.05 -7.78
C MET A 153 2.32 2.21 -6.96
N ILE A 154 1.17 1.82 -7.51
CA ILE A 154 0.19 0.96 -6.83
C ILE A 154 0.79 -0.42 -6.54
N GLU A 155 1.52 -1.00 -7.49
CA GLU A 155 2.19 -2.28 -7.28
C GLU A 155 3.23 -2.21 -6.18
N ALA A 156 4.05 -1.14 -6.17
CA ALA A 156 5.00 -0.90 -5.08
C ALA A 156 4.27 -0.74 -3.73
N ALA A 157 3.13 -0.06 -3.70
CA ALA A 157 2.33 0.10 -2.49
C ALA A 157 1.82 -1.24 -1.95
N LEU A 158 1.26 -2.07 -2.81
CA LEU A 158 0.77 -3.40 -2.46
C LEU A 158 1.90 -4.30 -1.96
N GLU A 159 3.06 -4.24 -2.59
CA GLU A 159 4.22 -5.03 -2.19
C GLU A 159 4.77 -4.62 -0.82
N ASN A 160 4.92 -3.31 -0.59
CA ASN A 160 5.37 -2.80 0.72
C ASN A 160 4.38 -3.17 1.83
N LEU A 161 3.07 -3.06 1.59
CA LEU A 161 2.04 -3.46 2.55
C LEU A 161 2.09 -4.97 2.84
N ALA A 162 2.17 -5.81 1.81
CA ALA A 162 2.22 -7.26 1.97
C ALA A 162 3.49 -7.70 2.75
N GLN A 163 4.65 -7.15 2.40
CA GLN A 163 5.91 -7.43 3.11
C GLN A 163 5.84 -7.00 4.57
N TYR A 164 5.27 -5.82 4.84
CA TYR A 164 5.08 -5.34 6.21
C TYR A 164 4.13 -6.23 7.02
N GLU A 165 3.02 -6.67 6.44
CA GLU A 165 2.07 -7.57 7.10
C GLU A 165 2.72 -8.92 7.46
N VAL A 166 3.49 -9.51 6.54
CA VAL A 166 4.23 -10.75 6.79
C VAL A 166 5.24 -10.56 7.92
N HIS A 167 6.00 -9.46 7.90
CA HIS A 167 6.97 -9.14 8.95
C HIS A 167 6.31 -8.97 10.32
N MET A 168 5.22 -8.20 10.39
CA MET A 168 4.49 -7.96 11.64
C MET A 168 3.79 -9.21 12.17
N ALA A 169 3.25 -10.06 11.29
CA ALA A 169 2.69 -11.36 11.67
C ALA A 169 3.77 -12.26 12.29
N GLY A 170 4.98 -12.25 11.73
CA GLY A 170 6.13 -12.98 12.28
C GLY A 170 6.53 -12.48 13.68
N ILE A 171 6.57 -11.17 13.90
CA ILE A 171 6.84 -10.59 15.22
C ILE A 171 5.73 -10.96 16.21
N LYS A 172 4.46 -10.77 15.85
CA LYS A 172 3.32 -11.09 16.71
C LYS A 172 3.33 -12.56 17.13
N LYS A 173 3.58 -13.47 16.18
CA LYS A 173 3.69 -14.91 16.46
C LYS A 173 4.75 -15.22 17.52
N LYS A 174 5.95 -14.64 17.41
CA LYS A 174 7.02 -14.85 18.40
C LYS A 174 6.59 -14.47 19.83
N TYR A 175 5.88 -13.36 19.99
CA TYR A 175 5.41 -12.91 21.30
C TYR A 175 4.21 -13.72 21.81
N LEU A 176 3.35 -14.21 20.92
CA LEU A 176 2.29 -15.17 21.27
C LEU A 176 2.89 -16.48 21.79
N ASP A 177 3.86 -17.06 21.07
CA ASP A 177 4.56 -18.28 21.49
C ASP A 177 5.25 -18.09 22.87
N CYS A 178 5.80 -16.89 23.13
CA CYS A 178 6.36 -16.57 24.44
C CYS A 178 5.29 -16.48 25.53
N LEU A 179 4.13 -15.89 25.23
CA LEU A 179 3.02 -15.76 26.18
C LEU A 179 2.43 -17.12 26.53
N GLU A 180 2.25 -18.00 25.56
CA GLU A 180 1.78 -19.38 25.79
C GLU A 180 2.73 -20.14 26.72
N ARG A 181 4.05 -20.05 26.48
CA ARG A 181 5.05 -20.67 27.36
C ARG A 181 4.94 -20.15 28.79
N GLU A 182 4.86 -18.83 28.99
CA GLU A 182 4.74 -18.26 30.34
C GLU A 182 3.43 -18.68 31.02
N MET A 183 2.32 -18.79 30.28
CA MET A 183 1.06 -19.28 30.83
C MET A 183 1.16 -20.74 31.27
N THR A 184 1.77 -21.61 30.46
CA THR A 184 1.99 -23.02 30.83
C THR A 184 2.88 -23.18 32.07
N VAL A 185 3.93 -22.35 32.20
CA VAL A 185 4.80 -22.36 33.39
C VAL A 185 4.04 -21.96 34.64
N ILE A 186 3.17 -20.94 34.56
CA ILE A 186 2.33 -20.52 35.69
C ILE A 186 1.31 -21.61 36.05
N GLU A 187 0.69 -22.26 35.07
CA GLU A 187 -0.22 -23.38 35.30
C GLU A 187 0.49 -24.56 35.98
N GLU A 188 1.70 -24.92 35.55
CA GLU A 188 2.52 -25.97 36.17
C GLU A 188 3.00 -25.58 37.58
N ALA A 189 3.36 -24.32 37.79
CA ALA A 189 3.71 -23.78 39.10
C ALA A 189 2.49 -23.72 40.05
N GLY A 190 1.27 -23.62 39.52
CA GLY A 190 0.02 -23.68 40.26
C GLY A 190 -0.42 -25.10 40.66
N LYS A 191 0.07 -26.14 39.98
CA LYS A 191 -0.22 -27.55 40.31
C LYS A 191 0.43 -27.96 41.64
N ARG A 192 -0.30 -28.72 42.46
CA ARG A 192 0.20 -29.28 43.73
C ARG A 192 1.36 -30.27 43.47
N PRO A 193 2.33 -30.41 44.39
CA PRO A 193 3.52 -31.24 44.17
C PRO A 193 3.21 -32.73 43.88
N GLU A 194 2.07 -33.24 44.33
CA GLU A 194 1.61 -34.61 44.06
C GLU A 194 1.24 -34.84 42.58
N GLU A 195 0.77 -33.82 41.88
CA GLU A 195 0.41 -33.89 40.45
C GLU A 195 1.62 -33.70 39.53
N ARG A 196 2.75 -33.19 40.07
CA ARG A 196 4.01 -32.99 39.32
C ARG A 196 4.80 -34.28 39.11
N SER A 197 4.47 -35.35 39.84
CA SER A 197 5.25 -36.60 39.89
C SER A 197 4.47 -37.87 39.52
N GLY A 198 3.22 -37.75 39.04
CA GLY A 198 2.32 -38.88 38.75
C GLY A 198 2.69 -39.78 37.56
N GLY A 199 3.96 -39.83 37.14
CA GLY A 199 4.42 -40.58 35.96
C GLY A 199 5.48 -41.66 36.21
N ARG A 200 5.97 -41.86 37.45
CA ARG A 200 6.89 -42.98 37.75
C ARG A 200 6.59 -43.56 39.13
N VAL A 201 5.60 -44.45 39.18
CA VAL A 201 5.58 -45.51 40.20
C VAL A 201 6.34 -46.69 39.59
N PHE A 202 7.59 -46.87 40.01
CA PHE A 202 8.31 -48.13 39.80
C PHE A 202 7.69 -49.17 40.74
N PHE A 203 7.09 -50.21 40.17
CA PHE A 203 6.92 -51.50 40.82
C PHE A 203 8.04 -52.43 40.39
#